data_AF-A0A5K1GS68-F1
#
_entry.id   AF-A0A5K1GS68-F1
#
_cell.length_a   1.000
_cell.length_b   1.000
_cell.length_c   1.000
_cell.angle_alpha   90.00
_cell.angle_beta   90.00
_cell.angle_gamma   90.00
#
_symmetry.space_group_name_H-M   'P 1'
#
loop_
_entity.id
_entity.type
_entity.pdbx_description
1 polymer ?
#
loop_
_entity_poly.entity_id
_entity_poly.type
_entity_poly.pdbx_seq_one_letter_code
_entity_poly.pdbx_strand_id
1 'polypeptide(L)'
;ITPAGRRSMLKLAQRMTDNFCAGVCASTVHKWNKLCASNVDEDIRVMTRKSIDDPGEPPGVVLSAATSVWLPISPQRLFDFLRDERLRSEWDILSNGGPMQEMAHIAKGQDPGNCVSLLRAS
;
A
#
# COMPACT_ATOMS: atom_id res chain seq x y z
N ILE A 1 17.73 5.26 14.20
CA ILE A 1 16.71 4.25 14.60
C ILE A 1 17.40 3.14 15.39
N THR A 2 16.86 2.78 16.56
CA THR A 2 17.39 1.66 17.36
C THR A 2 17.12 0.31 16.68
N PRO A 3 17.89 -0.76 16.98
CA PRO A 3 17.63 -2.09 16.40
C PRO A 3 16.20 -2.59 16.63
N ALA A 4 15.64 -2.33 17.81
CA ALA A 4 14.25 -2.65 18.13
C ALA A 4 13.26 -1.85 17.26
N GLY A 5 13.47 -0.54 17.10
CA GLY A 5 12.65 0.31 16.23
C GLY A 5 12.68 -0.15 14.77
N ARG A 6 13.85 -0.53 14.25
CA ARG A 6 14.00 -1.08 12.89
C ARG A 6 13.16 -2.35 12.72
N ARG A 7 13.22 -3.27 13.69
CA ARG A 7 12.44 -4.51 13.67
C ARG A 7 10.94 -4.24 13.70
N SER A 8 10.48 -3.30 14.53
CA SER A 8 9.07 -2.90 14.60
C SER A 8 8.58 -2.29 13.29
N MET A 9 9.39 -1.43 12.65
CA MET A 9 9.05 -0.86 11.33
C MET A 9 8.94 -1.92 10.24
N LEU A 10 9.88 -2.88 10.20
CA LEU A 10 9.82 -3.98 9.24
C LEU A 10 8.57 -4.85 9.45
N LYS A 11 8.22 -5.16 10.71
CA LYS A 11 6.98 -5.90 11.03
C LYS A 11 5.73 -5.12 10.62
N LEU A 12 5.71 -3.80 10.77
CA LEU A 12 4.61 -2.96 10.32
C LEU A 12 4.48 -2.97 8.79
N ALA A 13 5.59 -2.74 8.08
CA ALA A 13 5.62 -2.75 6.62
C ALA A 13 5.18 -4.11 6.04
N GLN A 14 5.57 -5.21 6.68
CA GLN A 14 5.10 -6.55 6.31
C GLN A 14 3.57 -6.66 6.42
N ARG A 15 2.99 -6.30 7.57
CA ARG A 15 1.52 -6.33 7.75
C ARG A 15 0.79 -5.43 6.75
N MET A 16 1.31 -4.23 6.48
CA MET A 16 0.72 -3.33 5.47
C MET A 16 0.71 -3.98 4.07
N THR A 17 1.79 -4.65 3.71
CA THR A 17 1.90 -5.38 2.42
C THR A 17 0.92 -6.55 2.38
N ASP A 18 0.84 -7.34 3.44
CA ASP A 18 -0.08 -8.47 3.55
C ASP A 18 -1.54 -8.02 3.43
N ASN A 19 -1.91 -6.93 4.10
CA ASN A 19 -3.26 -6.37 4.06
C ASN A 19 -3.62 -5.83 2.66
N PHE A 20 -2.69 -5.14 2.01
CA PHE A 20 -2.87 -4.67 0.64
C PHE A 20 -3.11 -5.85 -0.32
N CYS A 21 -2.24 -6.86 -0.29
CA CYS A 21 -2.37 -8.05 -1.11
C CYS A 21 -3.66 -8.81 -0.80
N ALA A 22 -4.07 -8.89 0.46
CA ALA A 22 -5.32 -9.53 0.83
C ALA A 22 -6.52 -8.82 0.20
N GLY A 23 -6.54 -7.48 0.12
CA GLY A 23 -7.65 -6.71 -0.44
C GLY A 23 -7.70 -6.67 -1.98
N VAL A 24 -6.55 -6.65 -2.64
CA VAL A 24 -6.47 -6.48 -4.10
C VAL A 24 -6.42 -7.83 -4.83
N CYS A 25 -5.75 -8.83 -4.25
CA CYS A 25 -5.66 -10.16 -4.87
C CYS A 25 -6.92 -11.00 -4.56
N ALA A 26 -7.21 -11.98 -5.41
CA ALA A 26 -8.24 -12.99 -5.17
C ALA A 26 -7.80 -14.03 -4.12
N SER A 27 -7.22 -13.58 -3.00
CA SER A 27 -6.75 -14.46 -1.94
C SER A 27 -7.94 -15.16 -1.26
N THR A 28 -7.86 -16.47 -1.10
CA THR A 28 -8.88 -17.28 -0.41
C THR A 28 -8.79 -17.16 1.12
N VAL A 29 -7.74 -16.53 1.65
CA VAL A 29 -7.48 -16.41 3.09
C VAL A 29 -8.53 -15.51 3.76
N HIS A 30 -8.94 -14.43 3.10
CA HIS A 30 -10.01 -13.55 3.56
C HIS A 30 -11.15 -13.60 2.55
N LYS A 31 -12.33 -14.05 2.97
CA LYS A 31 -13.52 -14.10 2.09
C LYS A 31 -14.03 -12.68 1.83
N TRP A 32 -13.57 -12.09 0.74
CA TRP A 32 -14.06 -10.81 0.23
C TRP A 32 -15.35 -10.99 -0.57
N ASN A 33 -16.33 -10.14 -0.31
CA ASN A 33 -17.61 -10.12 -1.03
C ASN A 33 -17.66 -8.89 -1.93
N LYS A 34 -17.96 -9.09 -3.21
CA LYS A 34 -18.15 -7.97 -4.14
C LYS A 34 -19.35 -7.14 -3.69
N LEU A 35 -19.14 -5.84 -3.52
CA LEU A 35 -20.22 -4.89 -3.27
C LEU A 35 -20.69 -4.36 -4.62
N CYS A 36 -21.88 -4.78 -5.05
CA CYS A 36 -22.54 -4.25 -6.23
C CYS A 36 -23.44 -3.10 -5.79
N ALA A 37 -23.04 -1.86 -6.06
CA ALA A 37 -23.86 -0.67 -5.85
C ALA A 37 -24.13 0.01 -7.20
N SER A 38 -25.35 0.52 -7.39
CA SER A 38 -25.83 1.05 -8.68
C SER A 38 -25.11 2.33 -9.15
N ASN A 39 -24.28 2.92 -8.31
CA ASN A 39 -23.53 4.15 -8.53
C ASN A 39 -22.00 3.95 -8.60
N VAL A 40 -21.53 2.70 -8.66
CA VAL A 40 -20.11 2.39 -8.80
C VAL A 40 -19.84 2.09 -10.28
N ASP A 41 -18.84 2.78 -10.84
CA ASP A 41 -18.39 2.57 -12.22
C ASP A 41 -17.96 1.11 -12.45
N GLU A 42 -18.18 0.58 -13.65
CA GLU A 42 -17.90 -0.83 -13.99
C GLU A 42 -16.41 -1.17 -13.83
N ASP A 43 -15.54 -0.18 -14.03
CA ASP A 43 -14.09 -0.28 -13.92
C ASP A 43 -13.57 -0.20 -12.46
N ILE A 44 -14.47 0.02 -11.49
CA ILE A 44 -14.13 0.06 -10.07
C ILE A 44 -14.64 -1.22 -9.39
N ARG A 45 -13.71 -1.98 -8.81
CA ARG A 45 -14.03 -3.12 -7.97
C ARG A 45 -14.10 -2.68 -6.52
N VAL A 46 -15.29 -2.79 -5.92
CA VAL A 46 -15.49 -2.61 -4.48
C VAL A 46 -15.76 -3.96 -3.82
N MET A 47 -15.00 -4.27 -2.78
CA MET A 47 -15.07 -5.51 -2.00
C MET A 47 -15.24 -5.19 -0.51
N THR A 48 -15.97 -6.04 0.21
CA THR A 48 -16.16 -5.96 1.65
C THR A 48 -15.73 -7.23 2.35
N ARG A 49 -15.19 -7.11 3.56
CA ARG A 49 -15.01 -8.21 4.51
C ARG A 49 -15.32 -7.77 5.93
N LYS A 50 -15.64 -8.73 6.81
CA LYS A 50 -15.72 -8.47 8.24
C LYS A 50 -14.36 -8.77 8.88
N SER A 51 -13.84 -7.83 9.64
CA SER A 51 -12.71 -7.99 10.55
C SER A 51 -13.29 -8.11 11.97
N ILE A 52 -13.00 -9.22 12.66
CA ILE A 52 -13.50 -9.44 14.04
C ILE A 52 -12.31 -9.66 14.98
N ASP A 53 -11.41 -10.57 14.62
CA ASP A 53 -10.27 -10.97 15.46
C ASP A 53 -8.91 -10.77 14.74
N ASP A 54 -8.86 -9.91 13.72
CA ASP A 54 -7.65 -9.71 12.92
C ASP A 54 -6.64 -8.80 13.66
N PRO A 55 -5.46 -9.31 14.05
CA PRO A 55 -4.52 -8.54 14.85
C PRO A 55 -4.01 -7.29 14.12
N GLY A 56 -4.25 -6.12 14.70
CA GLY A 56 -3.82 -4.84 14.15
C GLY A 56 -4.85 -4.16 13.24
N GLU A 57 -6.03 -4.75 13.05
CA GLU A 57 -7.18 -4.09 12.43
C GLU A 57 -8.30 -3.89 13.46
N PRO A 58 -9.01 -2.75 13.41
CA PRO A 58 -10.17 -2.54 14.27
C PRO A 58 -11.32 -3.49 13.87
N PRO A 59 -12.10 -4.01 14.84
CA PRO A 59 -13.29 -4.79 14.53
C PRO A 59 -14.29 -3.98 13.69
N GLY A 60 -14.85 -4.58 12.64
CA GLY A 60 -15.84 -3.92 11.79
C GLY A 60 -15.87 -4.44 10.36
N VAL A 61 -16.44 -3.62 9.47
CA VAL A 61 -16.45 -3.87 8.03
C VAL A 61 -15.26 -3.15 7.40
N VAL A 62 -14.45 -3.89 6.66
CA VAL A 62 -13.34 -3.35 5.86
C VAL A 62 -13.80 -3.28 4.40
N LEU A 63 -13.60 -2.11 3.81
CA LEU A 63 -13.85 -1.84 2.39
C LEU A 63 -12.52 -1.81 1.64
N SER A 64 -12.46 -2.47 0.49
CA SER A 64 -11.37 -2.34 -0.48
C SER A 64 -11.95 -1.87 -1.80
N ALA A 65 -11.45 -0.76 -2.31
CA ALA A 65 -11.77 -0.23 -3.63
C ALA A 65 -10.50 -0.24 -4.49
N ALA A 66 -10.57 -0.83 -5.67
CA ALA A 66 -9.47 -0.89 -6.60
C ALA A 66 -9.98 -0.68 -8.03
N THR A 67 -9.16 -0.01 -8.84
CA THR A 67 -9.37 0.12 -10.28
C THR A 67 -8.09 -0.27 -11.01
N SER A 68 -8.17 -0.46 -12.31
CA SER A 68 -7.03 -0.79 -13.16
C SER A 68 -7.02 0.14 -14.35
N VAL A 69 -5.86 0.71 -14.64
CA VAL A 69 -5.65 1.59 -15.79
C VAL A 69 -4.58 0.99 -16.69
N TRP A 70 -4.79 1.06 -18.00
CA TRP A 70 -3.79 0.65 -18.97
C TRP A 70 -2.88 1.84 -19.28
N LEU A 71 -1.56 1.65 -19.16
CA LEU A 71 -0.57 2.69 -19.42
C LEU A 71 0.43 2.23 -20.48
N PRO A 72 0.72 3.04 -21.51
CA PRO A 72 1.67 2.70 -22.57
C PRO A 72 3.14 2.91 -22.13
N ILE A 73 3.51 2.41 -20.95
CA ILE A 73 4.84 2.54 -20.36
C ILE A 73 5.32 1.19 -19.83
N SER A 74 6.63 0.98 -19.77
CA SER A 74 7.16 -0.28 -19.24
C SER A 74 6.90 -0.41 -17.73
N PRO A 75 6.60 -1.62 -17.22
CA PRO A 75 6.37 -1.83 -15.79
C PRO A 75 7.55 -1.38 -14.92
N GLN A 76 8.79 -1.59 -15.39
CA GLN A 76 10.00 -1.15 -14.69
C GLN A 76 10.03 0.36 -14.52
N ARG A 77 9.76 1.12 -15.60
CA ARG A 77 9.76 2.59 -15.54
C ARG A 77 8.68 3.12 -14.61
N LEU A 78 7.49 2.52 -14.63
CA LEU A 78 6.42 2.88 -13.70
C LEU A 78 6.80 2.54 -12.25
N PHE A 79 7.37 1.36 -12.02
CA PHE A 79 7.82 0.96 -10.69
C PHE A 79 8.90 1.91 -10.16
N ASP A 80 9.88 2.28 -10.99
CA ASP A 80 10.94 3.23 -10.65
C ASP A 80 10.39 4.63 -10.35
N PHE A 81 9.36 5.07 -11.09
CA PHE A 81 8.64 6.32 -10.79
C PHE A 81 7.90 6.26 -9.44
N LEU A 82 7.16 5.18 -9.17
CA LEU A 82 6.36 5.05 -7.95
C LEU A 82 7.23 4.92 -6.68
N ARG A 83 8.44 4.34 -6.80
CA ARG A 83 9.35 4.16 -5.67
C ARG A 83 10.22 5.37 -5.36
N ASP A 84 10.38 6.31 -6.30
CA ASP A 84 11.24 7.49 -6.13
C ASP A 84 10.58 8.48 -5.16
N GLU A 85 11.23 8.70 -4.01
CA GLU A 85 10.71 9.59 -2.97
C GLU A 85 10.57 11.05 -3.45
N ARG A 86 11.38 11.47 -4.42
CA ARG A 86 11.42 12.84 -4.95
C ARG A 86 10.25 13.13 -5.86
N LEU A 87 9.69 12.08 -6.48
CA LEU A 87 8.52 12.16 -7.36
C LEU A 87 7.22 11.80 -6.64
N ARG A 88 7.28 11.57 -5.32
CA ARG A 88 6.11 11.17 -4.52
C ARG A 88 4.98 12.20 -4.57
N SER A 89 5.31 13.48 -4.67
CA SER A 89 4.35 14.59 -4.79
C SER A 89 3.48 14.51 -6.04
N GLU A 90 3.98 13.89 -7.10
CA GLU A 90 3.31 13.81 -8.39
C GLU A 90 2.10 12.89 -8.39
N TRP A 91 1.97 12.00 -7.39
CA TRP A 91 0.94 10.96 -7.41
C TRP A 91 0.33 10.63 -6.05
N ASP A 92 1.05 10.84 -4.94
CA ASP A 92 0.52 10.54 -3.62
C ASP A 92 -0.23 11.74 -3.05
N ILE A 93 -1.55 11.65 -2.95
CA ILE A 93 -2.39 12.71 -2.37
C ILE A 93 -1.98 13.07 -0.93
N LEU A 94 -1.40 12.12 -0.18
CA LEU A 94 -0.93 12.35 1.20
C LEU A 94 0.32 13.24 1.26
N SER A 95 0.97 13.49 0.12
CA SER A 95 2.06 14.46 0.03
C SER A 95 1.58 15.91 0.13
N ASN A 96 0.28 16.16 -0.07
CA ASN A 96 -0.30 17.51 -0.24
C ASN A 96 0.40 18.34 -1.34
N GLY A 97 0.98 17.69 -2.35
CA GLY A 97 1.75 18.35 -3.42
C GLY A 97 3.12 18.86 -2.99
N GLY A 98 3.52 18.64 -1.73
CA GLY A 98 4.81 19.05 -1.19
C GLY A 98 5.89 17.96 -1.35
N PRO A 99 7.17 18.34 -1.30
CA PRO A 99 8.26 17.37 -1.34
C PRO A 99 8.25 16.49 -0.08
N MET A 100 8.52 15.20 -0.27
CA MET A 100 8.69 14.24 0.82
C MET A 100 10.16 14.10 1.20
N GLN A 101 10.44 14.03 2.49
CA GLN A 101 11.79 13.75 3.01
C GLN A 101 11.88 12.31 3.51
N GLU A 102 12.91 11.57 3.05
CA GLU A 102 13.25 10.27 3.64
C GLU A 102 13.92 10.47 5.01
N MET A 103 13.20 10.13 6.07
CA MET A 103 13.66 10.19 7.45
C MET A 103 14.48 8.96 7.85
N ALA A 104 14.22 7.84 7.18
CA ALA A 104 14.94 6.60 7.40
C ALA A 104 14.81 5.65 6.22
N HIS A 105 15.89 4.91 6.00
CA HIS A 105 15.98 3.86 5.00
C HIS A 105 16.39 2.53 5.66
N ILE A 106 15.59 1.48 5.46
CA ILE A 106 15.87 0.13 5.97
C ILE A 106 15.92 -0.86 4.81
N ALA A 107 17.13 -1.25 4.40
CA ALA A 107 17.30 -2.32 3.42
C ALA A 107 16.80 -3.67 3.99
N LYS A 108 16.08 -4.44 3.15
CA LYS A 108 15.60 -5.80 3.45
C LYS A 108 16.51 -6.89 2.87
N GLY A 109 17.58 -6.53 2.16
CA GLY A 109 18.52 -7.47 1.55
C GLY A 109 19.72 -6.78 0.95
N GLN A 110 20.42 -7.47 0.04
CA GLN A 110 21.57 -6.94 -0.70
C GLN A 110 21.15 -5.97 -1.81
N ASP A 111 19.95 -6.13 -2.36
CA ASP A 111 19.39 -5.20 -3.33
C ASP A 111 18.98 -3.90 -2.60
N PRO A 112 19.64 -2.75 -2.88
CA PRO A 112 19.25 -1.46 -2.30
C PRO A 112 17.83 -1.06 -2.69
N GLY A 113 17.33 -1.61 -3.80
CA GLY A 113 15.96 -1.43 -4.25
C GLY A 113 14.93 -2.09 -3.32
N ASN A 114 15.30 -3.07 -2.52
CA ASN A 114 14.38 -3.78 -1.66
C ASN A 114 14.44 -3.22 -0.24
N CYS A 115 13.74 -2.12 0.02
CA CYS A 115 13.82 -1.37 1.27
C CYS A 115 12.45 -1.07 1.89
N VAL A 116 12.46 -0.53 3.11
CA VAL A 116 11.35 0.17 3.75
C VAL A 116 11.85 1.56 4.10
N SER A 117 11.14 2.58 3.60
CA SER A 117 11.47 3.99 3.83
C SER A 117 10.41 4.66 4.69
N LEU A 118 10.83 5.49 5.64
CA LEU A 118 9.94 6.36 6.40
C LEU A 118 10.00 7.76 5.77
N LEU A 119 8.89 8.19 5.19
CA LEU A 119 8.78 9.50 4.57
C LEU A 119 8.07 10.48 5.51
N ARG A 120 8.45 11.75 5.43
CA ARG A 120 7.82 12.85 6.14
C ARG A 120 7.44 13.95 5.15
N ALA A 121 6.22 14.46 5.27
CA ALA A 121 5.81 15.67 4.57
C ALA A 121 6.53 16.89 5.13
N SER A 122 7.05 17.73 4.24
CA SER A 122 7.74 18.97 4.60
C SER A 122 6.79 20.01 5.17
#